data_AF-A0A379ZDC7-F1
#
_entry.id   AF-A0A379ZDC7-F1
#
_cell.length_a   1.000
_cell.length_b   1.000
_cell.length_c   1.000
_cell.angle_alpha   90.00
_cell.angle_beta   90.00
_cell.angle_gamma   90.00
#
_symmetry.space_group_name_H-M   'P 1'
#
loop_
_entity.id
_entity.type
_entity.pdbx_description
1 polymer ?
#
loop_
_entity_poly.entity_id
_entity_poly.type
_entity_poly.pdbx_seq_one_letter_code
_entity_poly.pdbx_strand_id
1 'polypeptide(L)'
;MNEKRKTIGLRVPSNPIALALLEALNEPMMSTTLMLPGNDFAESDPEEISDHLGKVVDLVIHGGFLGQQPTTVIDLTESTPEVVREGAGDAAPFR
;
A
#
# COMPACT_ATOMS: atom_id res chain seq x y z
N MET A 1 16.98 -10.71 -16.97
CA MET A 1 16.61 -11.60 -15.85
C MET A 1 16.76 -10.75 -14.60
N ASN A 2 15.66 -10.25 -14.03
CA ASN A 2 15.75 -9.43 -12.81
C ASN A 2 16.20 -10.35 -11.67
N GLU A 3 17.32 -10.03 -11.03
CA GLU A 3 17.72 -10.71 -9.79
C GLU A 3 16.56 -10.60 -8.79
N LYS A 4 16.17 -11.73 -8.19
CA LYS A 4 15.15 -11.71 -7.14
C LYS A 4 15.71 -10.93 -5.96
N ARG A 5 15.25 -9.68 -5.79
CA ARG A 5 15.50 -8.89 -4.58
C ARG A 5 15.02 -9.70 -3.38
N LYS A 6 15.90 -9.93 -2.40
CA LYS A 6 15.60 -10.64 -1.15
C LYS A 6 15.02 -9.71 -0.08
N THR A 7 14.25 -8.70 -0.51
CA THR A 7 13.72 -7.63 0.33
C THR A 7 12.19 -7.61 0.19
N ILE A 8 11.51 -7.14 1.23
CA ILE A 8 10.05 -7.02 1.26
C ILE A 8 9.65 -5.72 1.96
N GLY A 9 8.60 -5.07 1.46
CA GLY A 9 8.03 -3.91 2.11
C GLY A 9 7.24 -4.30 3.35
N LEU A 10 7.47 -3.61 4.46
CA LEU A 10 6.68 -3.73 5.69
C LEU A 10 5.85 -2.46 5.88
N ARG A 11 4.58 -2.62 6.25
CA ARG A 11 3.66 -1.52 6.53
C ARG A 11 2.77 -1.88 7.71
N VAL A 12 2.65 -0.95 8.66
CA VAL A 12 1.63 -0.98 9.71
C VAL A 12 0.55 0.04 9.35
N PRO A 13 -0.67 -0.37 8.97
CA PRO A 13 -1.75 0.56 8.65
C PRO A 13 -2.34 1.18 9.93
N SER A 14 -2.86 2.41 9.82
CA SER A 14 -3.65 3.06 10.88
C SER A 14 -5.17 2.95 10.65
N ASN A 15 -5.59 2.37 9.53
CA ASN A 15 -7.00 2.24 9.17
C ASN A 15 -7.69 1.13 10.00
N PRO A 16 -8.84 1.40 10.65
CA PRO A 16 -9.52 0.42 11.49
C PRO A 16 -9.98 -0.86 10.77
N ILE A 17 -10.42 -0.77 9.50
CA ILE A 17 -10.85 -1.93 8.70
C ILE A 17 -9.64 -2.85 8.45
N ALA A 18 -8.52 -2.27 8.01
CA ALA A 18 -7.29 -3.03 7.77
C ALA A 18 -6.77 -3.70 9.06
N LEU A 19 -6.84 -2.99 10.20
CA LEU A 19 -6.46 -3.55 11.50
C LEU A 19 -7.38 -4.70 11.92
N ALA A 20 -8.70 -4.57 11.77
CA ALA A 20 -9.65 -5.63 12.09
C ALA A 20 -9.46 -6.88 11.21
N LEU A 21 -9.12 -6.71 9.92
CA LEU A 21 -8.79 -7.83 9.03
C LEU A 21 -7.52 -8.55 9.48
N LEU A 22 -6.46 -7.81 9.86
CA LEU A 22 -5.22 -8.38 10.37
C LEU A 22 -5.44 -9.11 11.70
N GLU A 23 -6.25 -8.55 12.59
CA GLU A 23 -6.62 -9.17 13.86
C GLU A 23 -7.38 -10.50 13.64
N ALA A 24 -8.36 -10.50 12.73
CA ALA A 24 -9.11 -11.71 12.40
C ALA A 24 -8.25 -12.77 11.71
N LEU A 25 -7.32 -12.35 10.86
CA LEU A 25 -6.39 -13.24 10.15
C LEU A 25 -5.31 -13.82 11.08
N ASN A 26 -4.92 -13.07 12.12
CA ASN A 26 -3.89 -13.43 13.10
C ASN A 26 -2.50 -13.75 12.52
N GLU A 27 -2.18 -13.15 11.36
CA GLU A 27 -0.88 -13.20 10.69
C GLU A 27 -0.72 -11.99 9.74
N PRO A 28 0.50 -11.69 9.24
CA PRO A 28 0.70 -10.63 8.25
C PRO A 28 -0.04 -10.91 6.93
N MET A 29 -0.60 -9.85 6.34
CA MET A 29 -1.25 -9.93 5.03
C MET A 29 -0.32 -9.42 3.92
N MET A 30 -0.09 -10.24 2.90
CA MET A 30 0.59 -9.81 1.68
C MET A 30 -0.30 -8.83 0.91
N SER A 31 0.24 -7.65 0.59
CA SER A 31 -0.53 -6.58 -0.04
C SER A 31 0.37 -5.68 -0.89
N THR A 32 -0.27 -4.87 -1.73
CA THR A 32 0.36 -3.80 -2.50
C THR A 32 -0.52 -2.55 -2.40
N THR A 33 0.05 -1.37 -2.68
CA THR A 33 -0.80 -0.20 -2.96
C THR A 33 -1.59 -0.46 -4.24
N LEU A 34 -2.90 -0.27 -4.21
CA LEU A 34 -3.72 -0.34 -5.40
C LEU A 34 -3.49 0.92 -6.24
N MET A 35 -2.61 0.81 -7.24
CA MET A 35 -2.36 1.84 -8.25
C MET A 35 -2.53 1.14 -9.61
N LEU A 36 -3.43 1.65 -10.45
CA LEU A 36 -3.64 1.07 -11.78
C LEU A 36 -2.45 1.35 -12.71
N PRO A 37 -2.26 0.55 -13.77
CA PRO A 37 -1.17 0.75 -14.72
C PRO A 37 -1.18 2.15 -15.34
N GLY A 38 -0.07 2.87 -15.20
CA GLY A 38 0.08 4.23 -15.71
C GLY A 38 -0.27 5.33 -14.70
N ASN A 39 -0.85 4.98 -13.54
CA ASN A 39 -1.15 5.94 -12.48
C ASN A 39 0.05 6.11 -11.55
N ASP A 40 0.26 7.33 -11.07
CA ASP A 40 1.20 7.70 -10.00
C ASP A 40 0.49 7.90 -8.65
N PHE A 41 -0.82 7.70 -8.61
CA PHE A 41 -1.69 7.81 -7.45
C PHE A 41 -2.35 6.47 -7.09
N ALA A 42 -2.80 6.35 -5.85
CA ALA A 42 -3.58 5.22 -5.35
C ALA A 42 -5.07 5.42 -5.63
N GLU A 43 -5.76 4.34 -6.01
CA GLU A 43 -7.19 4.34 -6.22
C GLU A 43 -7.92 4.66 -4.90
N SER A 44 -8.90 5.55 -4.95
CA SER A 44 -9.55 6.12 -3.76
C SER A 44 -11.07 6.02 -3.73
N ASP A 45 -11.69 5.85 -4.90
CA ASP A 45 -13.15 5.76 -5.05
C ASP A 45 -13.56 4.28 -5.08
N PRO A 46 -14.31 3.79 -4.07
CA PRO A 46 -14.71 2.39 -4.00
C PRO A 46 -15.65 1.97 -5.15
N GLU A 47 -16.44 2.89 -5.71
CA GLU A 47 -17.33 2.58 -6.84
C GLU A 47 -16.50 2.38 -8.12
N GLU A 48 -15.56 3.28 -8.40
CA GLU A 48 -14.64 3.12 -9.55
C GLU A 48 -13.77 1.85 -9.42
N ILE A 49 -13.31 1.53 -8.20
CA ILE A 49 -12.58 0.29 -7.92
C ILE A 49 -13.45 -0.92 -8.22
N SER A 50 -14.71 -0.92 -7.79
CA SER A 50 -15.66 -2.01 -8.06
C SER A 50 -15.94 -2.16 -9.56
N ASP A 51 -16.15 -1.06 -10.27
CA ASP A 51 -16.42 -1.05 -11.71
C ASP A 51 -15.24 -1.59 -12.53
N HIS A 52 -14.02 -1.18 -12.18
CA HIS A 52 -12.81 -1.60 -12.89
C HIS A 52 -12.35 -3.01 -12.51
N LEU A 53 -12.42 -3.37 -11.21
CA LEU A 53 -11.74 -4.56 -10.67
C LEU A 53 -12.69 -5.61 -10.11
N GLY A 54 -13.97 -5.33 -9.91
CA GLY A 54 -14.91 -6.24 -9.27
C GLY A 54 -15.11 -7.58 -10.00
N LYS A 55 -14.68 -7.69 -11.26
CA LYS A 55 -14.68 -8.94 -12.04
C LYS A 55 -13.39 -9.75 -11.94
N VAL A 56 -12.33 -9.17 -11.38
CA VAL A 56 -10.98 -9.77 -11.30
C VAL A 56 -10.46 -9.92 -9.87
N VAL A 57 -11.25 -9.50 -8.88
CA VAL A 57 -10.99 -9.76 -7.45
C VAL A 57 -12.19 -10.45 -6.82
N ASP A 58 -11.96 -11.26 -5.80
CA ASP A 58 -13.03 -11.99 -5.11
C ASP A 58 -13.88 -11.09 -4.20
N LEU A 59 -13.31 -9.97 -3.72
CA LEU A 59 -13.95 -9.06 -2.77
C LEU A 59 -13.43 -7.63 -2.90
N VAL A 60 -14.35 -6.66 -2.85
CA VAL A 60 -14.08 -5.24 -2.61
C VAL A 60 -14.78 -4.83 -1.33
N ILE A 61 -14.06 -4.19 -0.41
CA ILE A 61 -14.61 -3.66 0.85
C ILE A 61 -14.75 -2.15 0.71
N HIS A 62 -15.99 -1.66 0.69
CA HIS A 62 -16.27 -0.22 0.63
C HIS A 62 -15.93 0.45 1.98
N GLY A 63 -14.71 1.00 2.09
CA GLY A 63 -14.22 1.72 3.27
C GLY A 63 -14.47 3.24 3.25
N GLY A 64 -15.24 3.75 2.29
CA GLY A 64 -15.40 5.19 2.02
C GLY A 64 -14.35 5.73 1.04
N PHE A 65 -14.42 7.03 0.77
CA PHE A 65 -13.49 7.73 -0.11
C PHE A 65 -12.17 8.01 0.63
N LEU A 66 -11.05 7.61 0.04
CA LEU A 66 -9.72 7.71 0.66
C LEU A 66 -8.83 8.77 -0.02
N GLY A 67 -7.67 9.03 0.56
CA GLY A 67 -6.65 9.86 -0.08
C GLY A 67 -5.92 9.08 -1.19
N GLN A 68 -5.65 9.77 -2.29
CA GLN A 68 -4.95 9.21 -3.46
C GLN A 68 -3.41 9.17 -3.28
N GLN A 69 -2.88 9.86 -2.28
CA GLN A 69 -1.42 9.89 -2.05
C GLN A 69 -0.96 8.56 -1.43
N PRO A 70 -0.01 7.84 -2.07
CA PRO A 70 0.47 6.56 -1.55
C PRO A 70 1.33 6.75 -0.30
N THR A 71 1.73 5.65 0.35
CA THR A 71 2.68 5.73 1.47
C THR A 71 4.06 6.14 1.00
N THR A 72 4.74 6.91 1.85
CA THR A 72 6.19 7.07 1.78
C THR A 72 6.86 5.71 1.96
N VAL A 73 7.86 5.42 1.13
CA VAL A 73 8.62 4.17 1.15
C VAL A 73 10.06 4.52 1.44
N ILE A 74 10.59 3.96 2.53
CA ILE A 74 11.97 4.10 2.95
C ILE A 74 12.64 2.73 2.80
N ASP A 75 13.73 2.66 2.06
CA ASP A 75 14.62 1.50 2.06
C ASP A 75 15.52 1.58 3.30
N LEU A 76 15.52 0.52 4.10
CA LEU A 76 16.31 0.38 5.33
C LEU A 76 17.25 -0.84 5.26
N THR A 77 17.56 -1.31 4.04
CA THR A 77 18.41 -2.50 3.84
C THR A 77 19.89 -2.21 4.02
N GLU A 78 20.30 -0.98 3.75
CA GLU A 78 21.66 -0.48 3.91
C GLU A 78 21.82 0.30 5.24
N SER A 79 23.06 0.71 5.56
CA SER A 79 23.35 1.47 6.79
C SER A 79 22.72 2.86 6.85
N THR A 80 22.33 3.41 5.70
CA THR A 80 21.75 4.75 5.56
C THR A 80 20.36 4.61 4.93
N PRO A 81 19.28 5.13 5.56
CA PRO A 81 17.96 5.13 4.96
C PRO A 81 17.92 5.81 3.59
N GLU A 82 17.18 5.24 2.64
CA GLU A 82 16.94 5.84 1.33
C GLU A 82 15.44 6.09 1.12
N VAL A 83 15.05 7.30 0.76
CA VAL A 83 13.66 7.60 0.38
C VAL A 83 13.42 7.10 -1.05
N VAL A 84 12.80 5.93 -1.18
CA VAL A 84 12.47 5.31 -2.48
C VAL A 84 11.25 5.99 -3.12
N ARG A 85 10.30 6.42 -2.29
CA ARG A 85 9.11 7.16 -2.73
C ARG A 85 8.66 8.09 -1.62
N GLU A 86 8.47 9.36 -1.94
CA GLU A 86 7.82 10.31 -1.04
C GLU A 86 6.30 10.26 -1.25
N GLY A 87 5.55 10.13 -0.16
CA GLY A 87 4.11 9.96 -0.15
C GLY A 87 3.50 10.67 1.08
N ALA A 88 2.42 10.11 1.63
CA ALA A 88 1.68 10.76 2.72
C ALA A 88 2.43 10.81 4.07
N GLY A 89 3.52 10.06 4.23
CA GLY A 89 4.32 10.06 5.46
C GLY A 89 5.47 11.07 5.38
N ASP A 90 5.72 11.81 6.46
CA ASP A 90 6.88 12.71 6.51
C ASP A 90 8.20 11.93 6.38
N ALA A 91 8.98 12.26 5.34
CA ALA A 91 10.26 11.66 5.05
C ALA A 91 11.44 12.36 5.76
N ALA A 92 11.22 13.54 6.36
CA ALA A 92 12.28 14.32 7.03
C ALA A 92 13.07 13.55 8.10
N PRO A 93 12.49 12.63 8.89
CA PRO A 93 13.24 11.83 9.86
C PRO A 93 14.27 10.85 9.26
N PHE A 94 14.24 10.64 7.94
CA PHE A 94 15.08 9.67 7.22
C PHE A 94 16.07 10.34 6.25
N ARG A 95 16.28 11.65 6.38
CA ARG A 95 17.23 12.45 5.59
C ARG A 95 18.44 12.88 6.41
#